data_AF-A0A2C9W1M7-F1
#
_entry.id   AF-A0A2C9W1M7-F1
#
_cell.length_a   1.000
_cell.length_b   1.000
_cell.length_c   1.000
_cell.angle_alpha   90.00
_cell.angle_beta   90.00
_cell.angle_gamma   90.00
#
_symmetry.space_group_name_H-M   'P 1'
#
loop_
_entity.id
_entity.type
_entity.pdbx_description
1 polymer ?
#
loop_
_entity_poly.entity_id
_entity_poly.type
_entity_poly.pdbx_seq_one_letter_code
_entity_poly.pdbx_strand_id
1 'polypeptide(L)'
;MELANIAKWLVLVLLMLLLQIHRNNGCFEEERLSLLDFKGFVGSDGSDADHLLPSWVDDSLSNYCKWERITCNSTTGHVTHLFLNNSRQYDINNDAIYDDENIWFLKFSMFPTI
;
A
#
# COMPACT_ATOMS: atom_id res chain seq x y z
N MET A 1 31.69 -24.17 32.67
CA MET A 1 32.01 -23.03 31.78
C MET A 1 31.39 -23.20 30.40
N GLU A 2 31.42 -24.39 29.81
CA GLU A 2 30.85 -24.71 28.47
C GLU A 2 29.35 -24.39 28.29
N LEU A 3 28.49 -24.81 29.22
CA LEU A 3 27.02 -24.62 29.09
C LEU A 3 26.60 -23.15 29.07
N ALA A 4 27.30 -22.30 29.82
CA ALA A 4 27.03 -20.86 29.84
C ALA A 4 27.44 -20.19 28.52
N ASN A 5 28.48 -20.69 27.85
CA ASN A 5 28.89 -20.19 26.54
C ASN A 5 27.91 -20.64 25.44
N ILE A 6 27.41 -21.87 25.51
CA ILE A 6 26.40 -22.37 24.56
C ILE A 6 25.09 -21.57 24.71
N ALA A 7 24.64 -21.32 25.94
CA ALA A 7 23.44 -20.51 26.18
C ALA A 7 23.57 -19.08 25.63
N LYS A 8 24.73 -18.43 25.82
CA LYS A 8 25.01 -17.11 25.24
C LYS A 8 24.95 -17.12 23.71
N TRP A 9 25.50 -18.15 23.07
CA TRP A 9 25.42 -18.33 21.62
C TRP A 9 23.99 -18.50 21.13
N LEU A 10 23.19 -19.32 21.81
CA LEU A 10 21.78 -19.52 21.46
C LEU A 10 20.97 -18.21 21.60
N VAL A 11 21.22 -17.42 22.65
CA VAL A 11 20.60 -16.10 22.84
C VAL A 11 21.01 -15.12 21.74
N LEU A 12 22.29 -15.11 21.35
CA LEU A 12 22.79 -14.28 20.24
C LEU A 12 22.15 -14.66 18.90
N VAL A 13 22.02 -15.94 18.60
CA VAL A 13 21.35 -16.43 17.38
C VAL A 13 19.87 -16.08 17.40
N LEU A 14 19.19 -16.24 18.54
CA LEU A 14 17.78 -15.86 18.69
C LEU A 14 17.58 -14.35 18.51
N LEU A 15 18.45 -13.52 19.07
CA LEU A 15 18.41 -12.06 18.91
C LEU A 15 18.62 -11.66 17.44
N MET A 16 19.57 -12.29 16.75
CA MET A 16 19.82 -12.08 15.32
C MET A 16 18.59 -12.47 14.48
N LEU A 17 17.94 -13.59 14.78
CA LEU A 17 16.70 -14.01 14.10
C LEU A 17 15.54 -13.03 14.35
N LEU A 18 15.38 -12.53 15.58
CA LEU A 18 14.36 -11.54 15.94
C LEU A 18 14.59 -10.20 15.21
N LEU A 19 15.83 -9.77 15.05
CA LEU A 19 16.18 -8.55 14.29
C LEU A 19 15.83 -8.66 12.80
N GLN A 20 16.00 -9.84 12.19
CA GLN A 20 15.59 -10.07 10.80
C GLN A 20 14.07 -10.03 10.63
N ILE A 21 13.33 -10.54 11.62
CA ILE A 21 11.86 -10.50 11.62
C ILE A 21 11.35 -9.06 11.81
N HIS A 22 12.02 -8.26 12.64
CA HIS A 22 11.64 -6.85 12.86
C HIS A 22 12.00 -5.96 11.66
N ARG A 23 13.12 -6.24 10.97
CA ARG A 23 13.53 -5.55 9.74
C ARG A 23 12.54 -5.74 8.59
N ASN A 24 11.75 -6.81 8.61
CA ASN A 24 10.73 -7.10 7.59
C ASN A 24 9.33 -6.57 7.96
N ASN A 25 9.16 -6.04 9.17
CA ASN A 25 7.88 -5.56 9.70
C ASN A 25 7.86 -4.04 9.93
N GLY A 26 8.92 -3.34 9.56
CA GLY A 26 8.92 -1.89 9.50
C GLY A 26 8.05 -1.44 8.34
N CYS A 27 6.73 -1.45 8.52
CA CYS A 27 5.80 -0.74 7.65
C CYS A 27 6.37 0.65 7.40
N PHE A 28 6.73 0.93 6.16
CA PHE A 28 7.22 2.23 5.76
C PHE A 28 6.05 3.21 5.89
N GLU A 29 5.92 3.82 7.06
CA GLU A 29 4.82 4.71 7.40
C GLU A 29 4.68 5.84 6.36
N GLU A 30 5.80 6.30 5.80
CA GLU A 30 5.81 7.27 4.71
C GLU A 30 5.14 6.75 3.43
N GLU A 31 5.41 5.50 3.02
CA GLU A 31 4.72 4.89 1.86
C GLU A 31 3.24 4.69 2.15
N ARG A 32 2.89 4.24 3.37
CA ARG A 32 1.49 4.07 3.80
C ARG A 32 0.73 5.39 3.72
N LEU A 33 1.31 6.46 4.28
CA LEU A 33 0.72 7.79 4.26
C LEU A 33 0.60 8.32 2.83
N SER A 34 1.62 8.13 1.98
CA SER A 34 1.56 8.54 0.58
C SER A 34 0.44 7.82 -0.20
N LEU A 35 0.21 6.53 0.07
CA LEU A 35 -0.90 5.79 -0.52
C LEU A 35 -2.26 6.32 -0.02
N LEU A 36 -2.40 6.64 1.25
CA LEU A 36 -3.64 7.23 1.78
C LEU A 36 -3.91 8.63 1.21
N ASP A 37 -2.86 9.43 1.02
CA ASP A 37 -2.94 10.73 0.38
C ASP A 37 -3.38 10.58 -1.09
N PHE A 38 -2.84 9.57 -1.79
CA PHE A 38 -3.30 9.19 -3.13
C PHE A 38 -4.77 8.76 -3.15
N LYS A 39 -5.24 8.00 -2.15
CA LYS A 39 -6.67 7.65 -2.03
C LYS A 39 -7.53 8.90 -1.89
N GLY A 40 -7.13 9.85 -1.05
CA GLY A 40 -7.80 11.16 -0.92
C GLY A 40 -7.82 11.93 -2.24
N PHE A 41 -6.73 11.88 -2.99
CA PHE A 41 -6.64 12.47 -4.33
C PHE A 41 -7.63 11.84 -5.30
N VAL A 42 -7.78 10.51 -5.31
CA VAL A 42 -8.78 9.83 -6.15
C VAL A 42 -10.17 10.37 -5.86
N GLY A 43 -10.56 10.53 -4.58
CA GLY A 43 -11.88 11.05 -4.20
C GLY A 43 -12.09 12.55 -4.42
N SER A 44 -11.05 13.30 -4.79
CA SER A 44 -11.11 14.77 -4.87
C SER A 44 -11.96 15.30 -6.02
N ASP A 45 -12.22 14.49 -7.05
CA ASP A 45 -13.03 14.83 -8.22
C ASP A 45 -14.50 14.41 -8.11
N GLY A 46 -14.93 13.94 -6.94
CA GLY A 46 -16.29 13.49 -6.67
C GLY A 46 -16.49 11.98 -6.78
N SER A 47 -15.44 11.21 -7.05
CA SER A 47 -15.50 9.74 -6.96
C SER A 47 -15.55 9.26 -5.50
N ASP A 48 -16.19 8.11 -5.26
CA ASP A 48 -16.18 7.45 -3.96
C ASP A 48 -14.90 6.60 -3.86
N ALA A 49 -13.86 7.22 -3.33
CA ALA A 49 -12.56 6.58 -3.12
C ALA A 49 -12.62 5.35 -2.21
N ASP A 50 -13.60 5.29 -1.29
CA ASP A 50 -13.82 4.10 -0.45
C ASP A 50 -14.41 2.94 -1.26
N HIS A 51 -15.24 3.24 -2.26
CA HIS A 51 -15.72 2.23 -3.22
C HIS A 51 -14.61 1.75 -4.17
N LEU A 52 -13.76 2.67 -4.65
CA LEU A 52 -12.69 2.34 -5.61
C LEU A 52 -11.48 1.65 -4.97
N LEU A 53 -11.15 2.02 -3.73
CA LEU A 53 -9.99 1.53 -2.98
C LEU A 53 -10.43 1.04 -1.58
N PRO A 54 -11.30 0.00 -1.51
CA PRO A 54 -11.96 -0.41 -0.27
C PRO A 54 -11.00 -1.01 0.75
N SER A 55 -9.90 -1.62 0.31
CA SER A 55 -8.91 -2.21 1.22
C SER A 55 -7.93 -1.19 1.79
N TRP A 56 -7.89 0.03 1.25
CA TRP A 56 -6.93 1.08 1.64
C TRP A 56 -7.42 1.77 2.90
N VAL A 57 -7.16 1.14 4.04
CA VAL A 57 -7.65 1.56 5.35
C VAL A 57 -6.59 2.33 6.12
N ASP A 58 -6.96 3.44 6.74
CA ASP A 58 -6.09 4.17 7.65
C ASP A 58 -6.01 3.47 9.01
N ASP A 59 -5.26 2.38 9.04
CA ASP A 59 -4.90 1.64 10.25
C ASP A 59 -3.37 1.48 10.28
N SER A 60 -2.76 1.98 11.34
CA SER A 60 -1.31 1.96 11.55
C SER A 60 -0.73 0.54 11.72
N LEU A 61 -1.58 -0.44 12.00
CA LEU A 61 -1.20 -1.85 12.06
C LEU A 61 -1.44 -2.59 10.73
N SER A 62 -2.08 -1.94 9.76
CA SER A 62 -2.40 -2.53 8.47
C SER A 62 -1.16 -2.63 7.59
N ASN A 63 -0.91 -3.84 7.08
CA ASN A 63 0.13 -4.05 6.08
C ASN A 63 -0.42 -3.62 4.71
N TYR A 64 -0.02 -2.44 4.23
CA TYR A 64 -0.47 -1.89 2.95
C TYR A 64 -0.08 -2.74 1.74
N CYS A 65 0.93 -3.63 1.84
CA CYS A 65 1.23 -4.59 0.78
C CYS A 65 0.14 -5.65 0.59
N LYS A 66 -0.79 -5.77 1.55
CA LYS A 66 -1.97 -6.63 1.44
C LYS A 66 -3.20 -5.90 0.91
N TRP A 67 -3.12 -4.58 0.70
CA TRP A 67 -4.19 -3.86 0.06
C TRP A 67 -4.32 -4.31 -1.40
N GLU A 68 -5.56 -4.34 -1.87
CA GLU A 68 -5.86 -4.57 -3.27
C GLU A 68 -5.10 -3.55 -4.13
N ARG A 69 -4.64 -4.02 -5.31
CA ARG A 69 -3.97 -3.21 -6.32
C ARG A 69 -2.58 -2.72 -5.96
N ILE A 70 -2.01 -3.18 -4.85
CA ILE A 70 -0.61 -2.93 -4.51
C ILE A 70 0.20 -4.20 -4.70
N THR A 71 1.38 -4.07 -5.30
CA THR A 71 2.40 -5.12 -5.31
C THR A 71 3.66 -4.58 -4.67
N CYS A 72 4.14 -5.29 -3.65
CA CYS A 72 5.39 -4.98 -3.00
C CYS A 72 6.50 -5.93 -3.41
N ASN A 73 7.74 -5.45 -3.33
CA ASN A 73 8.92 -6.30 -3.43
C ASN A 73 8.97 -7.22 -2.20
N SER A 74 9.04 -8.53 -2.42
CA SER A 74 9.04 -9.53 -1.32
C SER A 74 10.27 -9.48 -0.42
N THR A 75 11.35 -8.85 -0.85
CA THR A 75 12.62 -8.75 -0.13
C THR A 75 12.76 -7.41 0.61
N THR A 76 12.31 -6.31 0.00
CA THR A 76 12.44 -4.97 0.60
C THR A 76 11.17 -4.47 1.26
N GLY A 77 10.00 -5.00 0.90
CA GLY A 77 8.69 -4.54 1.39
C GLY A 77 8.16 -3.28 0.72
N HIS A 78 8.91 -2.65 -0.18
CA HIS A 78 8.51 -1.42 -0.87
C HIS A 78 7.48 -1.66 -1.97
N VAL A 79 6.64 -0.66 -2.22
CA VAL A 79 5.69 -0.69 -3.35
C VAL A 79 6.48 -0.71 -4.66
N THR A 80 6.13 -1.62 -5.55
CA THR A 80 6.71 -1.76 -6.89
C THR A 80 5.72 -1.46 -7.99
N HIS A 81 4.43 -1.78 -7.76
CA HIS A 81 3.37 -1.53 -8.72
C HIS A 81 2.07 -1.14 -8.02
N LEU A 82 1.33 -0.27 -8.70
CA LEU A 82 -0.02 0.17 -8.34
C LEU A 82 -0.95 -0.08 -9.54
N PHE A 83 -2.06 -0.80 -9.32
CA PHE A 83 -3.01 -1.17 -10.37
C PHE A 83 -4.25 -0.27 -10.37
N LEU A 84 -4.29 0.69 -11.28
CA LEU A 84 -5.35 1.71 -11.35
C LEU A 84 -6.44 1.43 -12.38
N ASN A 85 -6.42 0.26 -13.01
CA ASN A 85 -7.40 -0.09 -14.04
C ASN A 85 -8.83 -0.13 -13.47
N ASN A 86 -9.80 0.25 -14.30
CA ASN A 86 -11.23 0.21 -13.97
C ASN A 86 -11.60 1.00 -12.70
N SER A 87 -10.96 2.15 -12.44
CA SER A 87 -11.31 3.06 -11.34
C SER A 87 -12.65 3.80 -11.56
N ARG A 88 -13.62 3.17 -12.25
CA ARG A 88 -14.94 3.74 -12.55
C ARG A 88 -15.87 3.62 -11.35
N GLN A 89 -16.36 4.74 -10.86
CA GLN A 89 -17.68 4.76 -10.23
C GLN A 89 -18.71 4.56 -11.34
N TYR A 90 -19.43 3.45 -11.35
CA TYR A 90 -20.66 3.36 -12.14
C TYR A 90 -21.73 4.17 -11.43
N ASP A 91 -22.06 5.35 -11.95
CA ASP A 91 -23.32 6.00 -11.60
C ASP A 91 -24.45 5.20 -12.24
N ILE A 92 -25.09 4.34 -11.44
CA ILE A 92 -26.20 3.45 -11.86
C ILE A 92 -27.44 4.26 -12.32
N ASN A 93 -27.40 5.59 -12.22
CA ASN A 93 -28.51 6.49 -12.55
C ASN A 93 -28.46 7.04 -13.99
N ASN A 94 -27.45 6.71 -14.81
CA ASN A 94 -27.36 7.24 -16.16
C ASN A 94 -27.34 6.12 -17.22
N ASP A 95 -28.51 5.90 -17.82
CA ASP A 95 -28.80 4.90 -18.85
C ASP A 95 -28.22 5.30 -20.23
N ALA A 96 -26.98 5.81 -20.26
CA ALA A 96 -26.30 6.23 -21.47
C ALA A 96 -25.07 5.35 -21.72
N ILE A 97 -25.31 4.21 -22.38
CA ILE A 97 -24.28 3.44 -23.07
C ILE A 97 -23.87 4.26 -24.30
N TYR A 98 -22.67 4.85 -24.29
CA TYR A 98 -21.93 5.18 -25.52
C TYR A 98 -20.43 4.90 -25.32
N ASP A 99 -19.88 4.19 -26.30
CA ASP A 99 -18.45 4.01 -26.54
C ASP A 99 -17.74 5.37 -26.52
N ASP A 100 -16.84 5.54 -25.56
CA ASP A 100 -15.67 6.38 -25.74
C ASP A 100 -14.55 5.79 -24.87
N GLU A 101 -13.31 6.06 -25.21
CA GLU A 101 -12.15 5.48 -24.55
C GLU A 101 -12.09 5.94 -23.08
N ASN A 102 -12.55 5.06 -22.22
CA ASN A 102 -12.98 5.37 -20.86
C ASN A 102 -11.83 5.40 -19.84
N ILE A 103 -10.79 6.16 -20.19
CA ILE A 103 -9.57 6.33 -19.42
C ILE A 103 -9.78 7.45 -18.41
N TRP A 104 -9.69 7.14 -17.12
CA TRP A 104 -9.57 8.18 -16.09
C TRP A 104 -8.21 8.83 -16.24
N PHE A 105 -8.19 10.10 -16.64
CA PHE A 105 -6.97 10.90 -16.56
C PHE A 105 -6.76 11.27 -15.09
N LEU A 106 -5.90 10.52 -14.38
CA LEU A 106 -5.21 11.08 -13.21
C LEU A 106 -4.62 12.42 -13.67
N LYS A 107 -5.16 13.54 -13.21
CA LYS A 107 -4.61 14.85 -13.56
C LYS A 107 -3.26 14.98 -12.88
N PHE A 108 -2.20 14.60 -13.59
CA PHE A 108 -0.82 14.72 -13.11
C PHE A 108 -0.43 16.17 -12.76
N SER A 109 -1.21 17.17 -13.21
CA SER A 109 -1.04 18.58 -12.86
C SER A 109 -1.25 18.91 -11.38
N MET A 110 -1.72 17.95 -10.57
CA MET A 110 -1.92 18.13 -9.11
C MET A 110 -0.78 17.58 -8.27
N PHE A 111 0.20 16.88 -8.86
CA PHE A 111 1.44 16.56 -8.16
C PHE A 111 2.34 17.81 -8.17
N PRO A 112 2.82 18.29 -7.01
CA PRO A 112 3.83 19.33 -6.99
C PRO A 112 5.03 18.85 -7.81
N THR A 113 5.39 19.58 -8.86
CA THR A 113 6.67 19.36 -9.55
C THR A 113 7.80 19.64 -8.56
N ILE A 114 8.58 18.61 -8.25
CA ILE A 114 9.86 18.71 -7.51
C ILE A 114 10.88 19.48 -8.34
#